data_AF-A0A1G6YTI4-F1
#
_entry.id   AF-A0A1G6YTI4-F1
#
_cell.length_a   1.000
_cell.length_b   1.000
_cell.length_c   1.000
_cell.angle_alpha   90.00
_cell.angle_beta   90.00
_cell.angle_gamma   90.00
#
_symmetry.space_group_name_H-M   'P 1'
#
loop_
_entity.id
_entity.type
_entity.pdbx_description
1 polymer ?
#
loop_
_entity_poly.entity_id
_entity_poly.type
_entity_poly.pdbx_seq_one_letter_code
_entity_poly.pdbx_strand_id
1 'polypeptide(L)'
;MALQYPRRKLSSSQREALYDRCRGDNEFPICNIPNCGLPVKPGERWVESHFPVPHALGGTETGVAHEACNKFYAEHVEVPRIAKAKRVRRKHIGAHVSRTPLPGGRNDSRKRLIGGGVEPRGARRITKLSREDFARLLSITNLETPL
;
A
#
# COMPACT_ATOMS: atom_id res chain seq x y z
N MET A 1 -4.39 -0.75 10.75
CA MET A 1 -3.12 -0.11 11.15
C MET A 1 -2.72 0.92 10.11
N ALA A 2 -3.09 2.18 10.31
CA ALA A 2 -2.55 3.29 9.54
C ALA A 2 -1.05 3.40 9.86
N LEU A 3 -0.20 3.62 8.85
CA LEU A 3 1.20 3.98 9.07
C LEU A 3 1.22 5.34 9.76
N GLN A 4 1.32 5.34 11.08
CA GLN A 4 1.18 6.50 11.94
C GLN A 4 2.52 7.23 12.07
N TYR A 5 3.05 7.70 10.94
CA TYR A 5 4.02 8.78 10.95
C TYR A 5 3.34 9.97 10.28
N PRO A 6 2.65 10.85 11.04
CA PRO A 6 2.25 12.13 10.48
C PRO A 6 3.51 12.74 9.88
N ARG A 7 3.48 13.06 8.58
CA ARG A 7 4.59 13.65 7.85
C ARG A 7 4.91 14.98 8.55
N ARG A 8 5.85 14.99 9.50
CA ARG A 8 6.22 16.20 10.23
C ARG A 8 6.92 17.10 9.23
N LYS A 9 6.35 18.28 9.02
CA LYS A 9 7.10 19.36 8.36
C LYS A 9 8.11 19.86 9.38
N LEU A 10 9.34 20.08 8.94
CA LEU A 10 10.31 20.81 9.74
C LEU A 10 9.73 22.19 10.11
N SER A 11 9.91 22.59 11.37
CA SER A 11 9.67 23.98 11.79
C SER A 11 10.63 24.93 11.07
N SER A 12 10.37 26.23 11.12
CA SER A 12 11.28 27.24 10.55
C SER A 12 12.70 27.10 11.11
N SER A 13 12.84 27.02 12.44
CA SER A 13 14.14 26.85 13.09
C SER A 13 14.84 25.54 12.70
N GLN A 14 14.08 24.46 12.50
CA GLN A 14 14.65 23.20 12.01
C GLN A 14 15.11 23.29 10.54
N ARG A 15 14.40 24.04 9.71
CA ARG A 15 14.81 24.30 8.32
C ARG A 15 16.09 25.14 8.26
N GLU A 16 16.21 26.16 9.09
CA GLU A 16 17.43 26.97 9.21
C GLU A 16 18.61 26.10 9.67
N ALA A 17 18.44 25.33 10.76
CA ALA A 17 19.48 24.42 11.23
C ALA A 17 19.88 23.37 10.18
N LEU A 18 18.92 22.85 9.41
CA LEU A 18 19.20 21.95 8.30
C LEU A 18 20.00 22.64 7.19
N TYR A 19 19.60 23.86 6.83
CA TYR A 19 20.27 24.65 5.80
C TYR A 19 21.72 24.94 6.19
N ASP A 20 21.96 25.44 7.39
CA ASP A 20 23.30 25.77 7.89
C ASP A 20 24.18 24.52 8.01
N ARG A 21 23.63 23.41 8.53
CA ARG A 21 24.35 22.13 8.60
C ARG A 21 24.76 21.62 7.21
N CYS A 22 23.88 21.72 6.23
CA CYS A 22 24.16 21.26 4.86
C CYS A 22 25.01 22.24 4.05
N ARG A 23 25.03 23.52 4.43
CA ARG A 23 25.94 24.53 3.87
C ARG A 23 27.38 24.22 4.30
N GLY A 24 27.60 23.97 5.59
CA GLY A 24 28.94 23.86 6.16
C GLY A 24 29.74 25.13 5.86
N ASP A 25 30.94 24.96 5.31
CA ASP A 25 31.87 26.05 4.97
C ASP A 25 31.59 26.69 3.59
N ASN A 26 30.64 26.16 2.82
CA ASN A 26 30.29 26.72 1.50
C ASN A 26 29.48 28.01 1.63
N GLU A 27 29.38 28.77 0.54
CA GLU A 27 28.47 29.93 0.49
C GLU A 27 26.99 29.49 0.57
N PHE A 28 26.65 28.37 -0.08
CA PHE A 28 25.30 27.80 -0.13
C PHE A 28 25.34 26.27 0.03
N PRO A 29 24.27 25.62 0.55
CA PRO A 29 24.19 24.17 0.63
C PRO A 29 24.15 23.55 -0.77
N ILE A 30 24.79 22.39 -0.89
CA ILE A 30 24.82 21.61 -2.13
C ILE A 30 23.60 20.70 -2.17
N CYS A 31 22.94 20.66 -3.33
CA CYS A 31 21.84 19.73 -3.56
C CYS A 31 22.33 18.28 -3.44
N ASN A 32 21.78 17.53 -2.49
CA ASN A 32 22.19 16.16 -2.19
C ASN A 32 21.57 15.08 -3.10
N ILE A 33 20.73 15.46 -4.08
CA ILE A 33 20.16 14.53 -5.05
C ILE A 33 21.23 14.11 -6.06
N PRO A 34 21.36 12.81 -6.37
CA PRO A 34 22.32 12.32 -7.35
C PRO A 34 22.10 13.00 -8.72
N ASN A 35 23.20 13.28 -9.42
CA ASN A 35 23.26 13.95 -10.73
C ASN A 35 22.90 15.45 -10.73
N CYS A 36 22.69 16.08 -9.57
CA CYS A 36 22.62 17.54 -9.48
C CYS A 36 23.96 18.12 -9.00
N GLY A 37 24.30 17.97 -7.72
CA GLY A 37 25.56 18.45 -7.16
C GLY A 37 25.79 19.97 -7.22
N LEU A 38 24.78 20.74 -7.62
CA LEU A 38 24.86 22.21 -7.71
C LEU A 38 24.46 22.86 -6.38
N PRO A 39 25.03 24.04 -6.06
CA PRO A 39 24.62 24.82 -4.89
C PRO A 39 23.19 25.34 -5.07
N VAL A 40 22.44 25.36 -3.98
CA VAL A 40 21.07 25.89 -3.94
C VAL A 40 21.09 27.38 -3.64
N LYS A 41 20.89 28.20 -4.67
CA LYS A 41 21.10 29.65 -4.61
C LYS A 41 19.92 30.39 -3.94
N PRO A 42 20.13 31.62 -3.45
CA PRO A 42 19.04 32.46 -2.97
C PRO A 42 17.98 32.67 -4.06
N GLY A 43 16.71 32.52 -3.69
CA GLY A 43 15.58 32.60 -4.61
C GLY A 43 15.15 31.26 -5.22
N GLU A 44 16.00 30.22 -5.17
CA GLU A 44 15.62 28.87 -5.57
C GLU A 44 14.83 28.16 -4.47
N ARG A 45 13.81 27.39 -4.86
CA ARG A 45 13.02 26.61 -3.92
C ARG A 45 13.74 25.32 -3.54
N TRP A 46 13.81 25.08 -2.22
CA TRP A 46 14.45 23.90 -1.67
C TRP A 46 13.61 23.20 -0.61
N VAL A 47 13.78 21.89 -0.56
CA VAL A 47 13.04 21.00 0.33
C VAL A 47 14.01 20.08 1.08
N GLU A 48 13.55 19.57 2.22
CA GLU A 48 14.22 18.48 2.91
C GLU A 48 14.09 17.21 2.08
N SER A 49 15.22 16.59 1.76
CA SER A 49 15.30 15.30 1.11
C SER A 49 15.80 14.25 2.11
N HIS A 50 15.36 13.01 1.93
CA HIS A 50 15.79 11.86 2.73
C HIS A 50 16.68 10.92 1.91
N PHE A 51 17.54 11.48 1.06
CA PHE A 51 18.51 10.68 0.31
C PHE A 51 19.64 10.21 1.26
N PRO A 52 20.14 8.96 1.15
CA PRO A 52 19.88 7.95 0.12
C PRO A 52 18.70 7.00 0.39
N VAL A 53 18.22 6.92 1.64
CA VAL A 53 17.17 5.98 2.04
C VAL A 53 15.89 6.76 2.38
N PRO A 54 14.77 6.53 1.67
CA PRO A 54 13.53 7.24 1.95
C PRO A 54 13.05 7.00 3.38
N HIS A 55 12.44 8.02 4.00
CA HIS A 55 11.86 7.91 5.34
C HIS A 55 10.87 6.75 5.49
N ALA A 56 10.08 6.46 4.43
CA ALA A 56 9.14 5.35 4.41
C ALA A 56 9.78 3.96 4.51
N LEU A 57 11.11 3.86 4.33
CA LEU A 57 11.92 2.67 4.48
C LEU A 57 12.83 2.72 5.72
N GLY A 58 12.62 3.70 6.61
CA GLY A 58 13.39 3.86 7.85
C GLY A 58 14.59 4.80 7.75
N GLY A 59 14.70 5.56 6.65
CA GLY A 59 15.76 6.56 6.52
C GLY A 59 15.59 7.74 7.49
N THR A 60 16.70 8.11 8.12
CA THR A 60 16.80 9.22 9.07
C THR A 60 17.74 10.32 8.59
N GLU A 61 18.56 10.03 7.58
CA GLU A 61 19.43 11.01 6.97
C GLU A 61 18.59 12.03 6.21
N THR A 62 18.84 13.30 6.49
CA THR A 62 18.17 14.42 5.85
C THR A 62 19.19 15.35 5.22
N GLY A 63 18.82 16.01 4.13
CA GLY A 63 19.65 17.00 3.48
C GLY A 63 18.83 18.04 2.70
N VAL A 64 19.55 18.96 2.07
CA VAL A 64 18.95 20.02 1.25
C VAL A 64 18.96 19.58 -0.21
N ALA A 65 17.83 19.74 -0.89
CA ALA A 65 17.70 19.50 -2.32
C ALA A 65 16.87 20.60 -2.99
N HIS A 66 17.16 20.86 -4.26
CA HIS A 66 16.23 21.60 -5.12
C HIS A 66 14.87 20.88 -5.14
N GLU A 67 13.79 21.65 -5.10
CA GLU A 67 12.43 21.12 -5.14
C GLU A 67 12.20 20.23 -6.38
N ALA A 68 12.67 20.69 -7.55
CA ALA A 68 12.54 19.96 -8.80
C ALA A 68 13.33 18.64 -8.79
N CYS A 69 14.59 18.66 -8.34
CA CYS A 69 15.43 17.46 -8.25
C CYS A 69 14.83 16.43 -7.29
N ASN A 70 14.36 16.87 -6.12
CA ASN A 70 13.76 15.99 -5.13
C ASN A 70 12.45 15.37 -5.65
N LYS A 71 11.62 16.16 -6.33
CA LYS A 71 10.37 15.68 -6.94
C LYS A 71 10.65 14.62 -8.01
N PHE A 72 11.59 14.89 -8.92
CA PHE A 72 11.97 13.95 -9.96
C PHE A 72 12.50 12.63 -9.38
N TYR A 73 13.40 12.71 -8.40
CA TYR A 73 13.98 11.53 -7.75
C TYR A 73 12.92 10.73 -6.98
N ALA A 74 12.03 11.41 -6.26
CA ALA A 74 10.92 10.77 -5.55
C ALA A 74 10.02 9.97 -6.52
N GLU A 75 9.64 10.57 -7.65
CA GLU A 75 8.77 9.95 -8.64
C GLU A 75 9.40 8.73 -9.31
N HIS A 76 10.65 8.85 -9.75
CA HIS A 76 11.30 7.84 -10.60
C HIS A 76 12.02 6.75 -9.81
N VAL A 77 12.46 7.05 -8.58
CA VAL A 77 13.32 6.14 -7.80
C VAL A 77 12.65 5.71 -6.49
N GLU A 78 12.22 6.66 -5.66
CA GLU A 78 11.75 6.33 -4.31
C GLU A 78 10.38 5.65 -4.33
N VAL A 79 9.41 6.22 -5.04
CA VAL A 79 8.02 5.71 -5.09
C VAL A 79 7.98 4.24 -5.57
N PRO A 80 8.67 3.85 -6.67
CA PRO A 80 8.74 2.45 -7.09
C PRO A 80 9.37 1.53 -6.05
N ARG A 81 10.47 1.98 -5.40
CA ARG A 81 11.18 1.21 -4.36
C ARG A 81 10.30 0.99 -3.13
N ILE A 82 9.64 2.05 -2.63
CA ILE A 82 8.71 1.99 -1.49
C ILE A 82 7.54 1.04 -1.81
N ALA A 83 6.97 1.15 -3.02
CA ALA A 83 5.87 0.28 -3.43
C ALA A 83 6.30 -1.19 -3.46
N LYS A 84 7.50 -1.50 -3.96
CA LYS A 84 8.06 -2.86 -3.94
C LYS A 84 8.26 -3.37 -2.51
N ALA A 85 8.89 -2.59 -1.64
CA ALA A 85 9.12 -2.97 -0.24
C ALA A 85 7.79 -3.28 0.48
N LYS A 86 6.77 -2.45 0.30
CA LYS A 86 5.42 -2.68 0.84
C LYS A 86 4.80 -3.97 0.30
N ARG A 87 4.93 -4.26 -1.00
CA ARG A 87 4.45 -5.53 -1.60
C ARG A 87 5.17 -6.74 -1.01
N VAL A 88 6.48 -6.70 -0.87
CA VAL A 88 7.28 -7.78 -0.27
C VAL A 88 6.88 -8.01 1.18
N ARG A 89 6.81 -6.94 1.99
CA ARG A 89 6.38 -7.02 3.38
C ARG A 89 5.01 -7.68 3.53
N ARG A 90 4.03 -7.29 2.70
CA ARG A 90 2.68 -7.90 2.72
C ARG A 90 2.72 -9.40 2.45
N LYS A 91 3.56 -9.87 1.53
CA LYS A 91 3.74 -11.31 1.26
C LYS A 91 4.37 -12.02 2.45
N HIS A 92 5.43 -11.43 3.03
CA HIS A 92 6.16 -12.02 4.16
C HIS A 92 5.26 -12.23 5.39
N ILE A 93 4.43 -11.24 5.73
CA ILE A 93 3.53 -11.33 6.89
C ILE A 93 2.20 -12.08 6.59
N GLY A 94 2.04 -12.66 5.40
CA GLY A 94 0.80 -13.34 5.00
C GLY A 94 -0.42 -12.42 4.73
N ALA A 95 -0.27 -11.09 4.82
CA ALA A 95 -1.34 -10.12 4.57
C ALA A 95 -1.61 -9.86 3.08
N HIS A 96 -0.89 -10.52 2.17
CA HIS A 96 -1.10 -10.38 0.74
C HIS A 96 -2.32 -11.18 0.27
N VAL A 97 -3.35 -10.48 -0.18
CA VAL A 97 -4.51 -11.07 -0.86
C VAL A 97 -4.41 -10.77 -2.36
N SER A 98 -4.48 -11.82 -3.18
CA SER A 98 -4.53 -11.65 -4.64
C SER A 98 -5.92 -11.18 -5.06
N ARG A 99 -5.98 -10.17 -5.93
CA ARG A 99 -7.25 -9.77 -6.58
C ARG A 99 -7.75 -10.85 -7.55
N THR A 100 -6.83 -11.63 -8.10
CA THR A 100 -7.10 -12.76 -9.00
C THR A 100 -6.51 -14.03 -8.37
N PRO A 101 -7.26 -14.70 -7.46
CA PRO A 101 -6.82 -15.97 -6.90
C PRO A 101 -6.55 -17.01 -8.00
N LEU A 102 -5.64 -17.95 -7.71
CA LEU A 102 -5.39 -19.08 -8.61
C LEU A 102 -6.68 -19.90 -8.79
N PRO A 103 -7.13 -20.20 -10.02
CA PRO A 103 -8.36 -20.96 -10.24
C PRO A 103 -8.35 -22.33 -9.55
N GLY A 104 -9.35 -22.60 -8.71
CA GLY A 104 -9.46 -23.80 -7.88
C GLY A 104 -8.60 -23.80 -6.60
N GLY A 105 -7.82 -22.74 -6.37
CA GLY A 105 -6.97 -22.58 -5.19
C GLY A 105 -7.77 -22.33 -3.91
N ARG A 106 -7.05 -22.25 -2.77
CA ARG A 106 -7.65 -22.05 -1.44
C ARG A 106 -8.53 -20.80 -1.34
N ASN A 107 -8.10 -19.71 -1.99
CA ASN A 107 -8.77 -18.41 -1.95
C ASN A 107 -9.71 -18.18 -3.15
N ASP A 108 -9.83 -19.14 -4.07
CA ASP A 108 -10.82 -19.06 -5.16
C ASP A 108 -12.19 -19.49 -4.63
N SER A 109 -13.23 -18.82 -5.13
CA SER A 109 -14.62 -19.13 -4.83
C SER A 109 -15.07 -20.43 -5.47
N ARG A 110 -14.26 -21.02 -6.35
CA ARG A 110 -14.49 -22.33 -6.97
C ARG A 110 -13.52 -23.36 -6.37
N LYS A 111 -13.98 -24.60 -6.18
CA LYS A 111 -13.15 -25.74 -5.80
C LYS A 111 -13.25 -26.86 -6.83
N ARG A 112 -12.14 -27.56 -7.06
CA ARG A 112 -12.10 -28.76 -7.91
C ARG A 112 -12.44 -29.98 -7.06
N LEU A 113 -13.33 -30.82 -7.58
CA LEU A 113 -13.69 -32.11 -7.00
C LEU A 113 -12.69 -33.18 -7.47
N ILE A 114 -12.60 -34.28 -6.71
CA ILE A 114 -11.73 -35.43 -7.05
C ILE A 114 -12.11 -35.98 -8.44
N GLY A 115 -13.40 -35.96 -8.81
CA GLY A 115 -13.89 -36.41 -10.12
C GLY A 115 -13.80 -35.38 -11.26
N GLY A 116 -13.01 -34.31 -11.13
CA GLY A 116 -12.78 -33.33 -12.21
C GLY A 116 -13.82 -32.21 -12.36
N GLY A 117 -14.94 -32.26 -11.63
CA GLY A 117 -15.94 -31.19 -11.59
C GLY A 117 -15.49 -29.93 -10.83
N VAL A 118 -16.09 -28.79 -11.13
CA VAL A 118 -15.86 -27.51 -10.42
C VAL A 118 -17.16 -27.04 -9.78
N GLU A 119 -17.15 -26.82 -8.47
CA GLU A 119 -18.32 -26.30 -7.73
C GLU A 119 -17.94 -25.05 -6.90
N PRO A 120 -18.91 -24.18 -6.56
CA PRO A 120 -18.66 -23.08 -5.65
C PRO A 120 -18.22 -23.58 -4.27
N ARG A 121 -17.16 -22.99 -3.74
CA ARG A 121 -16.64 -23.22 -2.40
C ARG A 121 -17.60 -22.59 -1.39
N GLY A 122 -18.19 -23.41 -0.53
CA GLY A 122 -19.20 -22.97 0.44
C GLY A 122 -20.65 -23.10 -0.02
N ALA A 123 -20.88 -23.56 -1.26
CA ALA A 123 -22.20 -24.09 -1.61
C ALA A 123 -22.48 -25.29 -0.70
N ARG A 124 -23.45 -25.17 0.22
CA ARG A 124 -24.14 -26.36 0.73
C ARG A 124 -24.67 -27.03 -0.54
N ARG A 125 -24.31 -28.30 -0.74
CA ARG A 125 -24.93 -29.10 -1.79
C ARG A 125 -26.42 -29.04 -1.46
N ILE A 126 -27.20 -28.24 -2.20
CA ILE A 126 -28.65 -28.32 -2.12
C ILE A 126 -28.91 -29.70 -2.70
N THR A 127 -28.96 -30.70 -1.80
CA THR A 127 -29.55 -31.99 -2.13
C THR A 127 -30.90 -31.61 -2.70
N LYS A 128 -31.10 -31.89 -4.00
CA LYS A 128 -32.35 -31.61 -4.70
C LYS A 128 -33.46 -32.08 -3.77
N LEU A 129 -34.16 -31.14 -3.12
CA LEU A 129 -35.37 -31.49 -2.39
C LEU A 129 -36.25 -32.15 -3.45
N SER A 130 -36.64 -33.39 -3.18
CA SER A 130 -37.56 -34.08 -4.08
C SER A 130 -38.84 -33.22 -4.23
N ARG A 131 -39.60 -33.40 -5.31
CA ARG A 131 -40.89 -32.68 -5.48
C ARG A 131 -41.79 -32.86 -4.25
N GLU A 132 -41.66 -33.99 -3.56
CA GLU A 132 -42.39 -34.33 -2.34
C GLU A 132 -41.92 -33.50 -1.12
N ASP A 133 -40.62 -33.23 -1.00
CA ASP A 133 -40.08 -32.40 0.09
C ASP A 133 -40.48 -30.93 -0.05
N PHE A 134 -40.63 -30.42 -1.28
CA PHE A 134 -41.12 -29.07 -1.54
C PHE A 134 -42.63 -28.94 -1.23
N ALA A 135 -43.41 -29.98 -1.53
CA ALA A 135 -44.84 -30.02 -1.21
C ALA A 135 -45.11 -30.04 0.30
N ARG A 136 -44.28 -30.72 1.10
CA ARG A 136 -44.36 -30.73 2.57
C ARG A 136 -44.05 -29.38 3.23
N LEU A 137 -43.19 -28.56 2.62
CA LEU A 137 -42.87 -27.23 3.14
C LEU A 137 -44.01 -26.23 2.89
N LEU A 138 -44.75 -26.37 1.79
CA LEU A 138 -45.89 -25.51 1.43
C LEU A 138 -47.18 -25.86 2.18
N SER A 139 -47.32 -27.09 2.69
CA SER A 139 -48.48 -27.46 3.52
C SER A 139 -48.39 -26.97 4.96
N ILE A 140 -47.19 -26.60 5.45
CA ILE A 140 -46.96 -26.06 6.80
C ILE A 140 -47.42 -24.59 6.90
N THR A 141 -47.48 -23.85 5.78
CA THR A 141 -47.83 -22.41 5.78
C THR A 141 -49.33 -22.12 5.69
N ASN A 142 -50.20 -23.13 5.70
CA ASN A 142 -51.66 -22.97 5.58
C ASN A 142 -52.43 -23.39 6.84
N LEU A 143 -51.86 -23.15 8.03
CA LEU A 143 -52.65 -23.19 9.26
C LEU A 143 -52.74 -21.79 9.88
N GLU A 144 -53.94 -21.23 9.68
CA GLU A 144 -54.65 -20.35 10.63
C GLU A 144 -54.10 -18.93 10.83
N THR A 145 -54.58 -18.00 10.00
CA THR A 145 -54.92 -16.66 10.50
C THR A 145 -56.43 -16.61 10.73
N PRO A 146 -56.92 -16.66 11.99
CA PRO A 146 -58.31 -16.34 12.28
C PRO A 146 -58.55 -14.82 12.14
N LEU A 147 -59.79 -14.50 11.77
CA LEU A 147 -60.35 -13.19 11.41
C LEU A 147 -60.09 -12.06 12.42
#